data_AF-A0A974P6H8-F1
#
_entry.id   AF-A0A974P6H8-F1
#
_cell.length_a   1.000
_cell.length_b   1.000
_cell.length_c   1.000
_cell.angle_alpha   90.00
_cell.angle_beta   90.00
_cell.angle_gamma   90.00
#
_symmetry.space_group_name_H-M   'P 1'
#
loop_
_entity.id
_entity.type
_entity.pdbx_description
1 polymer ?
#
loop_
_entity_poly.entity_id
_entity_poly.type
_entity_poly.pdbx_seq_one_letter_code
_entity_poly.pdbx_strand_id
1 'polypeptide(L)'
;MTGPMFNPPIVVCAAGHADLTRAQLAEVGITARALIAEPAPRNTAAASVAAAAVAAEIDPDGVFILLHADNLVSDVPAMHRAIEAGRGAIGRGGDLQPQADGA
;
A
#
# COMPACT_ATOMS: atom_id res chain seq x y z
N MET A 1 -2.84 -8.65 0.17
CA MET A 1 -1.56 -9.40 0.10
C MET A 1 -1.28 -9.96 1.48
N THR A 2 -0.95 -11.24 1.59
CA THR A 2 -0.70 -11.93 2.87
C THR A 2 0.51 -12.85 2.73
N GLY A 3 1.09 -13.29 3.85
CA GLY A 3 2.23 -14.21 3.87
C GLY A 3 3.52 -13.59 4.40
N PRO A 4 4.60 -14.38 4.51
CA PRO A 4 5.82 -14.01 5.25
C PRO A 4 6.62 -12.85 4.64
N MET A 5 6.34 -12.49 3.37
CA MET A 5 6.98 -11.37 2.68
C MET A 5 6.41 -10.01 3.13
N PHE A 6 5.22 -9.97 3.73
CA PHE A 6 4.50 -8.73 4.01
C PHE A 6 4.20 -8.56 5.49
N ASN A 7 4.46 -7.36 5.99
CA ASN A 7 3.89 -6.92 7.27
C ASN A 7 2.37 -6.71 7.13
N PRO A 8 1.62 -6.73 8.24
CA PRO A 8 0.20 -6.39 8.19
C PRO A 8 -0.02 -5.00 7.57
N PRO A 9 -1.06 -4.83 6.74
CA PRO A 9 -1.16 -3.67 5.85
C PRO A 9 -1.52 -2.38 6.59
N ILE A 10 -1.13 -1.25 6.02
CA ILE A 10 -1.72 0.05 6.31
C ILE A 10 -2.79 0.30 5.24
N VAL A 11 -4.02 0.58 5.64
CA VAL A 11 -5.13 0.82 4.74
C VAL A 11 -5.57 2.28 4.84
N VAL A 12 -5.66 2.96 3.70
CA VAL A 12 -6.22 4.32 3.61
C VAL A 12 -7.56 4.22 2.88
N CYS A 13 -8.61 4.79 3.47
CA CYS A 13 -9.94 4.81 2.87
C CYS A 13 -10.69 6.09 3.25
N ALA A 14 -11.71 6.44 2.47
CA ALA A 14 -12.62 7.52 2.87
C ALA A 14 -13.34 7.16 4.18
N ALA A 15 -13.58 8.15 5.05
CA ALA A 15 -14.22 7.92 6.35
C ALA A 15 -15.56 7.17 6.27
N GLY A 16 -16.36 7.41 5.24
CA GLY A 16 -17.62 6.70 4.99
C GLY A 16 -17.48 5.21 4.67
N HIS A 17 -16.27 4.74 4.33
CA HIS A 17 -15.97 3.34 4.05
C HIS A 17 -15.23 2.62 5.19
N ALA A 18 -14.93 3.29 6.30
CA ALA A 18 -14.09 2.73 7.36
C ALA A 18 -14.69 1.45 7.97
N ASP A 19 -16.00 1.42 8.21
CA ASP A 19 -16.66 0.25 8.81
C ASP A 19 -16.77 -0.92 7.83
N LEU A 20 -17.07 -0.64 6.56
CA LEU A 20 -17.03 -1.64 5.49
C LEU A 20 -15.63 -2.24 5.36
N THR A 21 -14.60 -1.38 5.39
CA THR A 21 -13.20 -1.80 5.30
C THR A 21 -12.82 -2.72 6.47
N ARG A 22 -13.23 -2.39 7.70
CA ARG A 22 -13.03 -3.25 8.87
C ARG A 22 -13.73 -4.60 8.73
N ALA A 23 -14.97 -4.59 8.24
CA ALA A 23 -15.74 -5.82 8.04
C ALA A 23 -15.06 -6.74 7.00
N GLN A 24 -14.61 -6.18 5.87
CA GLN A 24 -13.90 -6.94 4.83
C GLN A 24 -12.57 -7.49 5.33
N LEU A 25 -11.79 -6.69 6.08
CA LEU A 25 -10.55 -7.15 6.72
C LEU A 25 -10.81 -8.33 7.66
N ALA A 26 -11.87 -8.25 8.47
CA ALA A 26 -12.26 -9.33 9.37
C ALA A 26 -12.72 -10.59 8.60
N GLU A 27 -13.49 -10.42 7.52
CA GLU A 27 -13.95 -11.51 6.66
C GLU A 27 -12.79 -12.32 6.08
N VAL A 28 -11.71 -11.64 5.67
CA VAL A 28 -10.50 -12.29 5.13
C VAL A 28 -9.46 -12.63 6.20
N GLY A 29 -9.75 -12.42 7.49
CA GLY A 29 -8.87 -12.75 8.61
C GLY A 29 -7.59 -11.91 8.69
N ILE A 30 -7.60 -10.69 8.16
CA ILE A 30 -6.44 -9.78 8.16
C ILE A 30 -6.65 -8.69 9.21
N THR A 31 -5.73 -8.59 10.16
CA THR A 31 -5.63 -7.43 11.05
C THR A 31 -4.74 -6.38 10.41
N ALA A 32 -5.29 -5.21 10.05
CA ALA A 32 -4.48 -4.11 9.55
C ALA A 32 -3.56 -3.55 10.66
N ARG A 33 -2.36 -3.14 10.28
CA ARG A 33 -1.43 -2.42 11.16
C ARG A 33 -1.93 -1.01 11.47
N ALA A 34 -2.57 -0.36 10.49
CA ALA A 34 -3.29 0.89 10.66
C ALA A 34 -4.43 1.01 9.65
N LEU A 35 -5.51 1.69 10.05
CA LEU A 35 -6.61 2.08 9.17
C LEU A 35 -6.77 3.61 9.26
N ILE A 36 -6.42 4.30 8.18
CA ILE A 36 -6.49 5.75 8.06
C ILE A 36 -7.80 6.12 7.34
N ALA A 37 -8.70 6.78 8.07
CA ALA A 37 -9.95 7.28 7.55
C ALA A 37 -9.78 8.73 7.09
N GLU A 38 -9.74 8.98 5.78
CA GLU A 38 -9.63 10.32 5.23
C GLU A 38 -10.92 11.12 5.45
N PRO A 39 -10.83 12.35 5.97
CA PRO A 39 -12.02 13.17 6.29
C PRO A 39 -12.72 13.70 5.03
N ALA A 40 -12.03 13.71 3.90
CA ALA A 40 -12.54 14.13 2.60
C ALA A 40 -11.72 13.46 1.49
N PRO A 41 -12.26 13.23 0.29
CA PRO A 41 -11.50 12.72 -0.84
C PRO A 41 -10.46 13.75 -1.27
N ARG A 42 -9.17 13.47 -1.03
CA ARG A 42 -8.06 14.41 -1.30
C ARG A 42 -7.07 13.92 -2.36
N ASN A 43 -7.49 12.99 -3.23
CA ASN A 43 -6.69 12.33 -4.27
C ASN A 43 -5.58 11.39 -3.73
N THR A 44 -4.99 10.61 -4.64
CA THR A 44 -4.01 9.55 -4.33
C THR A 44 -2.71 10.08 -3.72
N ALA A 45 -2.28 11.30 -4.06
CA ALA A 45 -1.04 11.85 -3.53
C ALA A 45 -1.18 12.13 -2.02
N ALA A 46 -2.31 12.71 -1.59
CA ALA A 46 -2.57 12.94 -0.17
C ALA A 46 -2.68 11.63 0.61
N ALA A 47 -3.37 10.63 0.06
CA ALA A 47 -3.48 9.31 0.66
C ALA A 47 -2.11 8.63 0.81
N SER A 48 -1.26 8.76 -0.21
CA SER A 48 0.11 8.20 -0.22
C SER A 48 1.00 8.84 0.84
N VAL A 49 0.94 10.16 0.99
CA VAL A 49 1.68 10.90 2.02
C VAL A 49 1.20 10.52 3.41
N ALA A 50 -0.12 10.40 3.62
CA ALA A 50 -0.67 9.98 4.91
C ALA A 50 -0.23 8.56 5.28
N ALA A 51 -0.26 7.62 4.33
CA ALA A 51 0.25 6.27 4.53
C ALA A 51 1.74 6.26 4.87
N ALA A 52 2.55 7.03 4.14
CA ALA A 52 3.99 7.12 4.35
C ALA A 52 4.35 7.74 5.72
N ALA A 53 3.61 8.77 6.15
CA ALA A 53 3.81 9.38 7.47
C ALA A 53 3.55 8.37 8.60
N VAL A 54 2.43 7.63 8.52
CA VAL A 54 2.13 6.58 9.50
C VAL A 54 3.13 5.43 9.43
N ALA A 55 3.57 5.04 8.23
CA ALA A 55 4.59 4.01 8.06
C ALA A 55 5.92 4.42 8.73
N ALA A 56 6.35 5.66 8.56
CA ALA A 56 7.59 6.20 9.14
C ALA A 56 7.55 6.25 10.68
N GLU A 57 6.38 6.43 11.29
CA GLU A 57 6.21 6.34 12.74
C GLU A 57 6.35 4.90 13.27
N ILE A 58 6.03 3.90 12.43
CA ILE A 58 6.09 2.49 12.81
C ILE A 58 7.48 1.90 12.57
N ASP A 59 8.06 2.20 11.40
CA ASP A 59 9.40 1.75 10.98
C ASP A 59 10.03 2.83 10.07
N PRO A 60 10.88 3.72 10.61
CA PRO A 60 11.49 4.82 9.87
C PRO A 60 12.35 4.37 8.68
N ASP A 61 12.95 3.18 8.77
CA ASP A 61 13.79 2.58 7.73
C ASP A 61 13.02 1.53 6.90
N GLY A 62 11.71 1.41 7.16
CA GLY A 62 10.84 0.43 6.55
C GLY A 62 10.62 0.69 5.06
N VAL A 63 10.69 -0.38 4.27
CA VAL A 63 10.26 -0.35 2.88
C VAL A 63 8.78 -0.66 2.80
N PHE A 64 8.03 0.21 2.12
CA PHE A 64 6.61 -0.02 1.84
C PHE A 64 6.33 -0.02 0.34
N ILE A 65 5.25 -0.70 -0.02
CA ILE A 65 4.72 -0.76 -1.38
C ILE A 65 3.35 -0.10 -1.33
N LEU A 66 3.12 0.85 -2.22
CA LEU A 66 1.81 1.48 -2.37
C LEU A 66 1.03 0.78 -3.47
N LEU A 67 -0.20 0.34 -3.16
CA LEU A 67 -1.09 -0.32 -4.10
C LEU A 67 -2.49 0.26 -4.01
N HIS A 68 -3.17 0.31 -5.14
CA HIS A 68 -4.59 0.63 -5.17
C HIS A 68 -5.40 -0.64 -4.87
N ALA A 69 -6.51 -0.47 -4.15
CA ALA A 69 -7.37 -1.58 -3.72
C ALA A 69 -8.14 -2.23 -4.88
N ASP A 70 -8.25 -1.56 -6.03
CA ASP A 70 -8.94 -2.00 -7.24
C ASP A 70 -8.02 -2.68 -8.26
N ASN A 71 -6.74 -2.89 -7.92
CA ASN A 71 -5.80 -3.59 -8.78
C ASN A 71 -6.11 -5.09 -8.86
N LEU A 72 -6.50 -5.55 -10.05
CA LEU A 72 -6.62 -6.98 -10.34
C LEU A 72 -5.24 -7.60 -10.59
N VAL A 73 -4.83 -8.51 -9.72
CA VAL A 73 -3.59 -9.29 -9.86
C VAL A 73 -3.93 -10.73 -10.27
N SER A 74 -3.69 -11.07 -11.53
CA SER A 74 -3.94 -12.41 -12.08
C SER A 74 -2.79 -13.39 -11.86
N ASP A 75 -1.54 -12.90 -11.72
CA ASP A 75 -0.35 -13.72 -11.46
C ASP A 75 0.36 -13.24 -10.19
N VAL A 76 -0.01 -13.86 -9.06
CA VAL A 76 0.56 -13.56 -7.74
C VAL A 76 2.06 -13.90 -7.66
N PRO A 77 2.53 -15.06 -8.16
CA PRO A 77 3.98 -15.33 -8.24
C PRO A 77 4.78 -14.28 -9.02
N ALA A 78 4.28 -13.78 -10.15
CA ALA A 78 4.94 -12.72 -10.90
C ALA A 78 4.99 -11.40 -10.12
N MET A 79 3.90 -11.04 -9.45
CA MET A 79 3.88 -9.87 -8.56
C MET A 79 4.94 -9.98 -7.46
N HIS A 80 5.06 -11.14 -6.80
CA HIS A 80 6.09 -11.34 -5.77
C HIS A 80 7.51 -11.18 -6.33
N ARG A 81 7.79 -11.69 -7.54
CA ARG A 81 9.09 -11.50 -8.21
C ARG A 81 9.37 -10.02 -8.52
N ALA A 82 8.36 -9.28 -8.98
CA ALA A 82 8.50 -7.85 -9.27
C ALA A 82 8.80 -7.03 -7.99
N ILE A 83 8.12 -7.37 -6.88
CA ILE A 83 8.34 -6.76 -5.58
C ILE A 83 9.77 -7.03 -5.06
N GLU A 84 10.23 -8.27 -5.17
CA GLU A 84 11.59 -8.66 -4.80
C GLU A 84 12.65 -7.87 -5.59
N ALA A 85 12.46 -7.76 -6.90
CA ALA A 85 13.35 -6.98 -7.77
C ALA A 85 13.35 -5.49 -7.38
N GLY A 86 12.18 -4.92 -7.11
CA GLY A 86 12.03 -3.54 -6.64
C GLY A 86 12.76 -3.32 -5.31
N ARG A 87 12.62 -4.25 -4.35
CA ARG A 87 13.31 -4.17 -3.06
C ARG A 87 14.83 -4.13 -3.21
N GLY A 88 15.39 -4.92 -4.12
CA GLY A 88 16.83 -4.90 -4.42
C GLY A 88 17.34 -3.58 -5.03
N ALA A 89 16.46 -2.74 -5.56
CA ALA A 89 16.80 -1.43 -6.14
C ALA A 89 16.71 -0.28 -5.11
N ILE A 90 16.05 -0.49 -3.97
CA ILE A 90 15.91 0.53 -2.91
C ILE A 90 17.29 0.80 -2.30
N GLY A 91 17.65 2.08 -2.18
CA GLY A 91 18.97 2.52 -1.72
C GLY A 91 20.01 2.75 -2.83
N ARG A 92 19.70 2.43 -4.10
CA ARG A 92 20.55 2.77 -5.27
C ARG A 92 20.25 4.13 -5.91
N GLY A 93 19.39 4.95 -5.27
CA GLY A 93 18.89 6.19 -5.88
C GLY A 93 18.05 5.86 -7.11
N GLY A 94 16.90 5.25 -6.92
CA GLY A 94 15.97 5.00 -8.02
C GLY A 94 15.42 6.34 -8.50
N ASP A 95 15.95 6.84 -9.61
CA ASP A 95 15.23 7.82 -10.43
C ASP A 95 13.84 7.25 -10.67
N LEU A 96 12.82 7.93 -10.15
CA LEU A 96 11.45 7.73 -10.56
C LEU A 96 11.40 8.15 -12.02
N GLN A 97 11.69 7.22 -12.93
CA GLN A 97 11.46 7.47 -14.34
C GLN A 97 9.98 7.82 -14.48
N PRO A 98 9.65 9.01 -15.00
CA PRO A 98 8.27 9.42 -15.14
C PRO A 98 7.53 8.34 -15.92
N GLN A 99 6.39 7.90 -15.38
CA GLN A 99 5.43 7.10 -16.12
C GLN A 99 5.17 7.84 -17.43
N ALA A 100 5.57 7.24 -18.55
CA ALA A 100 5.18 7.73 -19.85
C ALA A 100 3.66 7.57 -19.93
N ASP A 101 2.95 8.67 -19.75
CA ASP A 101 1.53 8.75 -20.07
C ASP A 101 1.36 8.35 -21.54
N GLY A 102 0.89 7.12 -21.73
CA GLY A 102 0.49 6.61 -23.02
C GLY A 102 -0.95 7.01 -23.30
N ALA A 103 -1.13 8.17 -23.95
CA ALA A 103 -2.13 8.47 -25.00
C ALA A 103 -2.14 9.97 -25.32
#